data_AF-A0A085N5W3-F1
#
_entry.id   AF-A0A085N5W3-F1
#
_cell.length_a   1.000
_cell.length_b   1.000
_cell.length_c   1.000
_cell.angle_alpha   90.00
_cell.angle_beta   90.00
_cell.angle_gamma   90.00
#
_symmetry.space_group_name_H-M   'P 1'
#
loop_
_entity.id
_entity.type
_entity.pdbx_description
1 polymer ?
#
loop_
_entity_poly.entity_id
_entity_poly.type
_entity_poly.pdbx_seq_one_letter_code
_entity_poly.pdbx_strand_id
1 'polypeptide(L)'
;MLPTAKTVAVVLTISIVLQVESVQLNDNLLIRIGSGGTFIGGTYYARTFKAVYLRENCPPAVCEENCLCQPALRTGCPFYICNGIKLREPCRSDNDCASGGFCQRFICRYPELIPTFHVNARNDMPQS
;
A
#
# COMPACT_ATOMS: atom_id res chain seq x y z
N MET A 1 31.37 51.06 -50.83
CA MET A 1 30.85 51.19 -49.44
C MET A 1 29.79 50.12 -49.25
N LEU A 2 30.11 49.05 -48.52
CA LEU A 2 29.24 47.89 -48.27
C LEU A 2 28.58 48.07 -46.90
N PRO A 3 27.27 47.83 -46.71
CA PRO A 3 26.66 47.89 -45.39
C PRO A 3 26.97 46.62 -44.58
N THR A 4 27.34 46.86 -43.34
CA THR A 4 27.67 45.91 -42.28
C THR A 4 26.50 45.00 -41.95
N ALA A 5 26.70 43.69 -42.08
CA ALA A 5 25.76 42.67 -41.61
C ALA A 5 25.72 42.73 -40.07
N LYS A 6 24.56 43.10 -39.51
CA LYS A 6 24.30 43.02 -38.07
C LYS A 6 23.91 41.57 -37.73
N THR A 7 24.80 40.87 -37.03
CA THR A 7 24.52 39.55 -36.47
C THR A 7 23.46 39.69 -35.38
N VAL A 8 22.26 39.17 -35.62
CA VAL A 8 21.19 39.12 -34.63
C VAL A 8 21.42 37.89 -33.75
N ALA A 9 21.83 38.11 -32.50
CA ALA A 9 21.93 37.05 -31.50
C ALA A 9 20.52 36.67 -31.04
N VAL A 10 20.04 35.49 -31.45
CA VAL A 10 18.78 34.92 -30.97
C VAL A 10 19.04 34.29 -29.61
N VAL A 11 18.58 34.94 -28.54
CA VAL A 11 18.63 34.37 -27.19
C VAL A 11 17.43 33.44 -27.03
N LEU A 12 17.64 32.13 -27.17
CA LEU A 12 16.65 31.13 -26.80
C LEU A 12 16.57 31.05 -25.26
N THR A 13 15.56 31.69 -24.68
CA THR A 13 15.21 31.46 -23.27
C THR A 13 14.48 30.13 -23.14
N ILE A 14 15.18 29.11 -22.65
CA ILE A 14 14.59 27.82 -22.30
C ILE A 14 13.86 27.99 -20.97
N SER A 15 12.54 28.14 -21.03
CA SER A 15 11.68 28.09 -19.85
C SER A 15 11.55 26.64 -19.40
N ILE A 16 12.33 26.25 -18.39
CA ILE A 16 12.18 24.94 -17.75
C ILE A 16 10.93 25.03 -16.86
N VAL A 17 9.79 24.57 -17.39
CA VAL A 17 8.59 24.37 -16.57
C VAL A 17 8.86 23.11 -15.74
N LEU A 18 9.23 23.27 -14.46
CA LEU A 18 9.15 22.19 -13.49
C LEU A 18 7.67 21.89 -13.27
N GLN A 19 7.12 20.96 -14.06
CA GLN A 19 5.90 20.28 -13.69
C GLN A 19 6.23 19.36 -12.52
N VAL A 20 6.04 19.87 -11.29
CA VAL A 20 5.83 18.99 -10.15
C VAL A 20 4.45 18.38 -10.38
N GLU A 21 4.41 17.24 -11.06
CA GLU A 21 3.22 16.40 -11.07
C GLU A 21 2.98 16.00 -9.61
N SER A 22 2.02 16.66 -8.98
CA SER A 22 1.42 16.16 -7.76
C SER A 22 0.79 14.82 -8.11
N VAL A 23 1.54 13.73 -7.89
CA VAL A 23 1.04 12.36 -7.96
C VAL A 23 -0.15 12.34 -7.01
N GLN A 24 -1.36 12.32 -7.57
CA GLN A 24 -2.55 11.97 -6.80
C GLN A 24 -2.31 10.54 -6.30
N LEU A 25 -1.91 10.44 -5.05
CA LEU A 25 -1.66 9.20 -4.36
C LEU A 25 -3.01 8.50 -4.22
N ASN A 26 -3.34 7.62 -5.18
CA ASN A 26 -4.52 6.77 -5.04
C ASN A 26 -4.41 6.03 -3.69
N ASP A 27 -5.37 6.26 -2.79
CA ASP A 27 -5.37 5.98 -1.34
C ASP A 27 -5.24 4.50 -0.90
N ASN A 28 -4.80 3.61 -1.77
CA ASN A 28 -4.63 2.19 -1.48
C ASN A 28 -3.23 1.72 -1.90
N LEU A 29 -2.24 1.92 -1.03
CA LEU A 29 -0.88 1.45 -1.31
C LEU A 29 -0.70 0.02 -0.77
N LEU A 30 -0.73 -0.96 -1.69
CA LEU A 30 -0.24 -2.31 -1.45
C LEU A 30 1.27 -2.33 -1.69
N ILE A 31 2.05 -2.34 -0.61
CA ILE A 31 3.52 -2.44 -0.70
C ILE A 31 3.88 -3.92 -0.67
N ARG A 32 4.39 -4.45 -1.78
CA ARG A 32 5.08 -5.75 -1.78
C ARG A 32 6.52 -5.53 -1.34
N ILE A 33 6.90 -6.11 -0.21
CA ILE A 33 8.21 -5.85 0.39
C ILE A 33 9.22 -6.82 -0.20
N GLY A 34 10.28 -6.28 -0.80
CA GLY A 34 11.43 -7.04 -1.28
C GLY A 34 12.35 -7.47 -0.12
N SER A 35 13.60 -7.82 -0.43
CA SER A 35 14.56 -8.36 0.55
C SER A 35 15.13 -7.31 1.53
N GLY A 36 14.59 -6.09 1.57
CA GLY A 36 15.14 -4.97 2.36
C GLY A 36 14.36 -4.61 3.63
N GLY A 37 13.24 -5.27 3.96
CA GLY A 37 12.36 -4.84 5.05
C GLY A 37 11.51 -3.61 4.71
N THR A 38 10.81 -3.06 5.71
CA THR A 38 9.88 -1.92 5.52
C THR A 38 9.81 -1.02 6.75
N PHE A 39 9.39 0.24 6.57
CA PHE A 39 9.02 1.13 7.67
C PHE A 39 7.50 1.22 7.80
N ILE A 40 7.00 1.07 9.02
CA ILE A 40 5.58 1.23 9.35
C ILE A 40 5.50 2.14 10.58
N GLY A 41 4.87 3.31 10.43
CA GLY A 41 4.73 4.28 11.52
C GLY A 41 6.07 4.70 12.14
N GLY A 42 7.12 4.88 11.32
CA GLY A 42 8.47 5.23 11.78
C GLY A 42 9.29 4.07 12.38
N THR A 43 8.71 2.88 12.53
CA THR A 43 9.43 1.69 13.00
C THR A 43 9.87 0.83 11.83
N TYR A 44 11.13 0.41 11.83
CA TYR A 44 11.68 -0.49 10.82
C TYR A 44 11.43 -1.96 11.17
N TYR A 45 10.96 -2.74 10.19
CA TYR A 45 10.72 -4.17 10.28
C TYR A 45 11.58 -4.91 9.26
N ALA A 46 12.61 -5.62 9.74
CA ALA A 46 13.54 -6.34 8.89
C ALA A 46 12.93 -7.65 8.37
N ARG A 47 12.57 -7.69 7.08
CA ARG A 47 12.04 -8.88 6.37
C ARG A 47 10.93 -9.64 7.11
N THR A 48 10.18 -8.95 7.96
CA THR A 48 9.17 -9.59 8.82
C THR A 48 7.88 -9.85 8.05
N PHE A 49 7.59 -8.99 7.08
CA PHE A 49 6.34 -8.99 6.32
C PHE A 49 6.62 -9.04 4.83
N LYS A 50 5.85 -9.85 4.11
CA LYS A 50 5.90 -9.98 2.64
C LYS A 50 5.12 -8.88 1.94
N ALA A 51 4.08 -8.37 2.59
CA ALA A 51 3.29 -7.26 2.07
C ALA A 51 2.69 -6.44 3.21
N VAL A 52 2.46 -5.16 2.92
CA VAL A 52 1.79 -4.22 3.82
C VAL A 52 0.71 -3.49 3.03
N TYR A 53 -0.48 -3.38 3.61
CA TYR A 53 -1.58 -2.59 3.10
C TYR A 53 -1.79 -1.40 4.04
N LEU A 54 -1.51 -0.21 3.53
CA LEU A 54 -1.72 1.06 4.21
C LEU A 54 -2.96 1.76 3.63
N ARG A 55 -3.72 2.40 4.53
CA ARG A 55 -4.79 3.33 4.18
C ARG A 55 -4.85 4.43 5.25
N GLU A 56 -5.17 5.65 4.84
CA GLU A 56 -5.32 6.77 5.78
C GLU A 56 -6.37 6.45 6.86
N ASN A 57 -6.11 6.91 8.08
CA ASN A 57 -6.99 6.75 9.24
C ASN A 57 -7.34 5.28 9.60
N CYS A 58 -6.52 4.33 9.14
CA CYS A 58 -6.66 2.92 9.45
C CYS A 58 -5.36 2.33 9.99
N PRO A 59 -5.45 1.33 10.90
CA PRO A 59 -4.29 0.53 11.24
C PRO A 59 -3.74 -0.19 10.01
N PRO A 60 -2.40 -0.31 9.89
CA PRO A 60 -1.78 -1.04 8.80
C PRO A 60 -2.19 -2.52 8.85
N ALA A 61 -2.30 -3.17 7.70
CA ALA A 61 -2.40 -4.62 7.63
C ALA A 61 -1.10 -5.21 7.10
N VAL A 62 -0.57 -6.23 7.76
CA VAL A 62 0.67 -6.88 7.33
C VAL A 62 0.46 -8.36 7.02
N CYS A 63 1.18 -8.83 6.02
CA CYS A 63 1.12 -10.21 5.54
C CYS A 63 2.43 -10.93 5.85
N GLU A 64 2.36 -12.15 6.39
CA GLU A 64 3.53 -12.99 6.60
C GLU A 64 4.01 -13.67 5.31
N GLU A 65 5.27 -14.06 5.29
CA GLU A 65 5.93 -14.63 4.11
C GLU A 65 5.32 -15.97 3.65
N ASN A 66 5.01 -16.83 4.62
CA ASN A 66 4.47 -18.17 4.38
C ASN A 66 2.96 -18.20 4.15
N CYS A 67 2.33 -17.06 3.84
CA CYS A 67 0.91 -17.00 3.59
C CYS A 67 0.52 -16.46 2.20
N LEU A 68 -0.55 -17.02 1.67
CA LEU A 68 -1.30 -16.49 0.53
C LEU A 68 -2.31 -15.46 1.03
N CYS A 69 -1.83 -14.28 1.40
CA CYS A 69 -2.66 -13.23 1.95
C CYS A 69 -3.61 -12.64 0.92
N GLN A 70 -4.90 -12.73 1.19
CA GLN A 70 -5.94 -12.06 0.39
C GLN A 70 -6.23 -10.69 1.00
N PRO A 71 -6.03 -9.57 0.30
CA PRO A 71 -6.37 -8.25 0.81
C PRO A 71 -7.90 -8.10 0.88
N ALA A 72 -8.40 -7.50 1.96
CA ALA A 72 -9.81 -7.23 2.15
C ALA A 72 -10.02 -5.94 2.96
N LEU A 73 -11.26 -5.45 2.98
CA LEU A 73 -11.68 -4.24 3.69
C LEU A 73 -12.86 -4.55 4.60
N ARG A 74 -12.85 -4.04 5.83
CA ARG A 74 -14.00 -4.03 6.75
C ARG A 74 -14.11 -2.63 7.31
N THR A 75 -15.31 -2.06 7.23
CA THR A 75 -15.59 -0.65 7.62
C THR A 75 -14.58 0.34 6.99
N GLY A 76 -14.16 0.06 5.76
CA GLY A 76 -13.16 0.87 5.05
C GLY A 76 -11.70 0.58 5.42
N CYS A 77 -11.38 -0.17 6.48
CA CYS A 77 -9.99 -0.41 6.85
C CYS A 77 -9.43 -1.73 6.30
N PRO A 78 -8.15 -1.73 5.85
CA PRO A 78 -7.49 -2.90 5.33
C PRO A 78 -7.23 -3.96 6.39
N PHE A 79 -7.28 -5.20 5.93
CA PHE A 79 -6.75 -6.37 6.60
C PHE A 79 -6.36 -7.43 5.54
N TYR A 80 -5.56 -8.41 5.93
CA TYR A 80 -5.30 -9.58 5.11
C TYR A 80 -6.02 -10.80 5.66
N ILE A 81 -6.45 -11.72 4.80
CA ILE A 81 -6.92 -13.05 5.20
C ILE A 81 -5.82 -14.05 4.91
N CYS A 82 -5.49 -14.85 5.92
CA CYS A 82 -4.51 -15.92 5.85
C CYS A 82 -5.10 -17.18 6.48
N ASN A 83 -5.41 -18.20 5.66
CA ASN A 83 -6.02 -19.46 6.12
C ASN A 83 -7.26 -19.24 7.03
N GLY A 84 -8.13 -18.29 6.65
CA GLY A 84 -9.32 -17.92 7.43
C GLY A 84 -9.06 -17.00 8.63
N ILE A 85 -7.81 -16.67 8.94
CA ILE A 85 -7.43 -15.77 10.02
C ILE A 85 -7.23 -14.36 9.46
N LYS A 86 -7.80 -13.37 10.15
CA LYS A 86 -7.57 -11.96 9.83
C LYS A 86 -6.21 -11.52 10.38
N LEU A 87 -5.37 -10.99 9.51
CA LEU A 87 -4.06 -10.40 9.81
C LEU A 87 -4.11 -8.88 9.68
N ARG A 88 -3.46 -8.20 10.61
CA ARG A 88 -3.64 -6.77 10.88
C ARG A 88 -2.31 -6.12 11.23
N GLU A 89 -2.29 -5.14 12.14
CA GLU A 89 -1.11 -4.37 12.50
C GLU A 89 0.06 -5.22 13.03
N PRO A 90 1.31 -4.73 12.90
CA PRO A 90 2.45 -5.32 13.59
C PRO A 90 2.27 -5.31 15.10
N CYS A 91 2.89 -6.27 15.80
CA CYS A 91 2.86 -6.35 17.25
C CYS A 91 4.17 -6.88 17.83
N ARG A 92 4.39 -6.63 19.12
CA ARG A 92 5.45 -7.23 19.96
C ARG A 92 4.86 -8.11 21.06
N SER A 93 3.63 -7.83 21.49
CA SER A 93 2.88 -8.60 22.49
C SER A 93 1.38 -8.51 22.22
N ASP A 94 0.58 -9.35 22.89
CA ASP A 94 -0.88 -9.35 22.75
C ASP A 94 -1.53 -8.00 23.09
N ASN A 95 -0.89 -7.20 23.94
CA ASN A 95 -1.36 -5.87 24.32
C ASN A 95 -1.31 -4.84 23.19
N ASP A 96 -0.56 -5.10 22.13
CA ASP A 96 -0.49 -4.22 20.95
C ASP A 96 -1.70 -4.43 20.03
N CYS A 97 -2.44 -5.53 20.22
CA CYS A 97 -3.59 -5.88 19.40
C CYS A 97 -4.88 -5.32 19.99
N ALA A 98 -5.84 -4.99 19.11
CA ALA A 98 -7.20 -4.69 19.52
C ALA A 98 -7.84 -5.92 20.19
N SER A 99 -8.91 -5.68 20.95
CA SER A 99 -9.64 -6.72 21.69
C SER A 99 -9.96 -7.93 20.82
N GLY A 100 -9.65 -9.12 21.34
CA GLY A 100 -9.82 -10.41 20.63
C GLY A 100 -8.68 -10.77 19.67
N GLY A 101 -7.66 -9.92 19.54
CA GLY A 101 -6.43 -10.23 18.82
C GLY A 101 -5.37 -10.86 19.73
N PHE A 102 -4.46 -11.60 19.12
CA PHE A 102 -3.23 -12.09 19.77
C PHE A 102 -2.03 -11.87 18.85
N CYS A 103 -0.87 -11.66 19.44
CA CYS A 103 0.36 -11.39 18.72
C CYS A 103 1.09 -12.68 18.38
N GLN A 104 1.19 -12.98 17.09
CA GLN A 104 1.93 -14.16 16.63
C GLN A 104 2.73 -13.83 15.36
N ARG A 105 4.04 -14.13 15.42
CA ARG A 105 5.01 -13.80 14.36
C ARG A 105 5.05 -12.30 14.04
N PHE A 106 4.97 -11.46 15.07
CA PHE A 106 4.94 -9.99 14.97
C PHE A 106 3.73 -9.42 14.22
N ILE A 107 2.63 -10.17 14.10
CA ILE A 107 1.40 -9.74 13.46
C ILE A 107 0.23 -9.98 14.42
N CYS A 108 -0.65 -9.00 14.57
CA CYS A 108 -1.91 -9.19 15.26
C CYS A 108 -2.84 -10.08 14.43
N ARG A 109 -3.24 -11.20 15.03
CA ARG A 109 -4.11 -12.22 14.45
C ARG A 109 -5.45 -12.22 15.14
N TYR A 110 -6.51 -12.22 14.33
CA TYR A 110 -7.89 -12.21 14.80
C TYR A 110 -8.60 -13.46 14.25
N PRO A 111 -8.90 -14.44 15.11
CA PRO A 111 -9.47 -15.73 14.70
C PRO A 111 -10.98 -15.67 14.45
N GLU A 112 -11.62 -14.50 14.65
CA GLU A 112 -13.02 -14.31 14.24
C GLU A 112 -13.17 -14.71 12.77
N LEU A 113 -13.95 -15.78 12.56
CA LEU A 113 -14.32 -16.28 11.26
C LEU A 113 -14.93 -15.13 10.47
N ILE A 114 -14.20 -14.61 9.49
CA ILE A 114 -14.83 -13.81 8.45
C ILE A 114 -15.82 -14.77 7.79
N PRO A 115 -17.14 -14.49 7.80
CA PRO A 115 -18.07 -15.29 7.02
C PRO A 115 -17.50 -15.25 5.60
N THR A 116 -17.20 -16.42 5.05
CA THR A 116 -16.71 -16.54 3.67
C THR A 116 -17.68 -15.76 2.80
N PHE A 117 -17.31 -14.54 2.42
CA PHE A 117 -18.03 -13.83 1.38
C PHE A 117 -17.80 -14.70 0.16
N HIS A 118 -18.83 -15.47 -0.21
CA HIS A 118 -18.93 -15.99 -1.56
C HIS A 118 -18.75 -14.78 -2.47
N VAL A 119 -17.57 -14.68 -3.09
CA VAL A 119 -17.37 -13.86 -4.27
C VAL A 119 -18.31 -14.47 -5.29
N ASN A 120 -19.56 -13.99 -5.34
CA ASN A 120 -20.39 -14.19 -6.49
C ASN A 120 -19.68 -13.41 -7.59
N ALA A 121 -18.87 -14.12 -8.37
CA ALA A 121 -18.55 -13.73 -9.72
C ALA A 121 -19.87 -13.71 -10.51
N ARG A 122 -20.67 -12.66 -10.32
CA ARG A 122 -21.66 -12.28 -11.32
C ARG A 122 -20.86 -11.69 -12.45
N ASN A 123 -20.70 -12.52 -13.48
CA ASN A 123 -20.34 -12.11 -14.82
C ASN A 123 -21.34 -11.03 -15.26
N ASP A 124 -21.02 -9.76 -15.05
CA ASP A 124 -21.60 -8.68 -15.86
C ASP A 124 -20.79 -8.60 -17.16
N MET A 125 -21.05 -9.57 -18.03
CA MET A 125 -20.79 -9.44 -19.45
C MET A 125 -22.01 -8.71 -20.04
N PRO A 126 -21.87 -7.52 -20.65
CA PRO A 126 -22.99 -6.92 -21.36
C PRO A 126 -23.30 -7.82 -22.57
N GLN A 127 -24.48 -8.44 -22.55
CA GLN A 127 -25.08 -8.98 -23.76
C GLN A 127 -25.85 -7.85 -24.44
N SER A 128 -25.39 -7.56 -25.66
CA SER A 128 -26.04 -6.87 -26.80
C SER A 128 -26.61 -5.48 -26.58
#